data_AF-A0A2C9M0V2-F1
#
_entry.id   AF-A0A2C9M0V2-F1
#
_cell.length_a   1.000
_cell.length_b   1.000
_cell.length_c   1.000
_cell.angle_alpha   90.00
_cell.angle_beta   90.00
_cell.angle_gamma   90.00
#
_symmetry.space_group_name_H-M   'P 1'
#
loop_
_entity.id
_entity.type
_entity.pdbx_description
1 polymer ?
#
loop_
_entity_poly.entity_id
_entity_poly.type
_entity_poly.pdbx_seq_one_letter_code
_entity_poly.pdbx_strand_id
1 'polypeptide(L)'
;MEFLEEFYRNGKTSELDALDLLEINARRKRFLKSICPQPADDDFTEELEKTREDLAYLRPLGNKRHCVFCKNNKEKVAVYSTHLVKNENGDVVCPILSKYTCPLCFATGKKAHTIKYCPLNDGFSTVDYILKTPRNGAGKKRN
;
A
#
# COMPACT_ATOMS: atom_id res chain seq x y z
N MET A 1 0.10 11.17 50.78
CA MET A 1 -1.22 10.54 50.58
C MET A 1 -1.93 11.03 49.32
N GLU A 2 -1.37 11.98 48.55
CA GLU A 2 -1.98 12.52 47.31
C GLU A 2 -1.81 11.65 46.06
N PHE A 3 -0.82 10.75 46.03
CA PHE A 3 -0.42 10.08 44.77
C PHE A 3 -1.37 8.96 44.31
N LEU A 4 -2.21 8.42 45.20
CA LEU A 4 -3.12 7.32 44.86
C LEU A 4 -4.48 7.83 44.34
N GLU A 5 -4.89 9.02 44.75
CA GLU A 5 -6.09 9.71 44.25
C GLU A 5 -5.93 10.12 42.78
N GLU A 6 -4.73 10.57 42.39
CA GLU A 6 -4.37 10.91 41.00
C GLU A 6 -4.40 9.67 40.09
N PHE A 7 -4.00 8.50 40.61
CA PHE A 7 -4.05 7.25 39.86
C PHE A 7 -5.48 6.81 39.54
N TYR A 8 -6.43 7.02 40.46
CA TYR A 8 -7.84 6.65 40.25
C TYR A 8 -8.65 7.68 39.43
N ARG A 9 -8.14 8.91 39.23
CA ARG A 9 -8.78 9.96 38.43
C ARG A 9 -8.22 10.09 37.01
N ASN A 10 -7.02 9.55 36.74
CA ASN A 10 -6.45 9.55 35.40
C ASN A 10 -7.30 8.70 34.45
N GLY A 11 -8.18 9.37 33.70
CA GLY A 11 -9.02 8.77 32.66
C GLY A 11 -10.54 8.87 32.88
N LYS A 12 -11.02 9.49 33.95
CA LYS A 12 -12.45 9.86 34.11
C LYS A 12 -12.60 11.38 34.04
N THR A 13 -12.85 11.91 32.84
CA THR A 13 -13.37 13.28 32.68
C THR A 13 -14.83 13.28 33.16
N SER A 14 -15.09 13.76 34.38
CA SER A 14 -16.46 13.92 34.91
C SER A 14 -17.24 15.07 34.27
N GLU A 15 -16.61 15.83 33.39
CA GLU A 15 -17.17 17.02 32.73
C GLU A 15 -16.99 16.86 31.22
N LEU A 16 -17.80 15.99 30.62
CA LEU A 16 -18.15 16.20 29.22
C LEU A 16 -19.41 17.03 29.24
N ASP A 17 -19.26 18.32 28.99
CA ASP A 17 -20.39 19.24 28.95
C ASP A 17 -21.36 18.82 27.83
N ALA A 18 -22.58 19.36 27.88
CA ALA A 18 -23.61 19.05 26.88
C ALA A 18 -23.11 19.28 25.43
N LEU A 19 -22.18 20.22 25.23
CA LEU A 19 -21.53 20.48 23.93
C LEU A 19 -20.59 19.34 23.51
N ASP A 20 -19.80 18.78 24.42
CA ASP A 20 -18.90 17.66 24.11
C ASP A 20 -19.68 16.37 23.82
N LEU A 21 -20.76 16.12 24.57
CA LEU A 21 -21.67 15.02 24.29
C LEU A 21 -22.36 15.17 22.93
N LEU A 22 -22.75 16.39 22.55
CA LEU A 22 -23.30 16.69 21.23
C LEU A 22 -22.27 16.46 20.13
N GLU A 23 -21.01 16.81 20.34
CA GLU A 23 -19.96 16.62 19.34
C GLU A 23 -19.57 15.14 19.18
N ILE A 24 -19.50 14.37 20.27
CA ILE A 24 -19.31 12.91 20.24
C ILE A 24 -20.47 12.24 19.50
N ASN A 25 -21.71 12.65 19.77
CA ASN A 25 -22.89 12.12 19.11
C ASN A 25 -22.98 12.54 17.64
N ALA A 26 -22.52 13.75 17.28
CA ALA A 26 -22.41 14.20 15.89
C ALA A 26 -21.34 13.40 15.10
N ARG A 27 -20.19 13.10 15.72
CA ARG A 27 -19.16 12.22 15.13
C ARG A 27 -19.68 10.80 14.93
N ARG A 28 -20.45 10.25 15.88
CA ARG A 28 -21.12 8.94 15.74
C ARG A 28 -22.22 8.93 14.68
N LYS A 29 -23.03 9.99 14.57
CA LYS A 29 -24.04 10.14 13.49
C LYS A 29 -23.40 10.25 12.10
N ARG A 30 -22.24 10.94 11.98
CA ARG A 30 -21.45 10.99 10.74
C ARG A 30 -20.86 9.62 10.36
N PHE A 31 -20.47 8.81 11.36
CA PHE A 31 -19.99 7.45 11.14
C PHE A 31 -21.11 6.47 10.73
N LEU A 32 -22.30 6.54 11.35
CA LEU A 32 -23.44 5.70 10.95
C LEU A 32 -24.09 6.15 9.63
N LYS A 33 -23.97 7.42 9.25
CA LYS A 33 -24.28 7.90 7.88
C LYS A 33 -23.27 7.41 6.83
N SER A 34 -22.10 6.91 7.25
CA SER A 34 -21.09 6.29 6.37
C SER A 34 -21.24 4.77 6.20
N ILE A 35 -22.29 4.15 6.77
CA ILE A 35 -22.58 2.71 6.59
C ILE A 35 -23.97 2.47 5.93
N CYS A 36 -24.76 3.52 5.69
CA CYS A 36 -26.06 3.55 4.98
C CYS A 36 -27.19 2.71 5.60
N PRO A 37 -28.43 3.24 5.63
CA PRO A 37 -29.43 2.81 4.64
C PRO A 37 -30.24 3.96 3.97
N GLN A 38 -30.59 3.69 2.70
CA GLN A 38 -31.44 4.31 1.65
C GLN A 38 -32.68 5.11 2.16
N PRO A 39 -33.31 6.08 1.42
CA PRO A 39 -33.75 5.92 0.00
C PRO A 39 -33.87 7.19 -0.91
N ALA A 40 -34.20 6.92 -2.19
CA ALA A 40 -34.86 7.73 -3.25
C ALA A 40 -34.38 9.20 -3.40
N ASP A 41 -33.76 9.61 -4.51
CA ASP A 41 -34.42 9.75 -5.82
C ASP A 41 -33.46 9.46 -7.00
N ASP A 42 -34.05 8.93 -8.06
CA ASP A 42 -33.41 8.43 -9.28
C ASP A 42 -32.96 9.56 -10.21
N ASP A 43 -31.65 9.65 -10.55
CA ASP A 43 -31.17 10.14 -11.87
C ASP A 43 -29.64 10.05 -12.06
N PHE A 44 -28.84 10.04 -10.98
CA PHE A 44 -27.38 10.30 -11.09
C PHE A 44 -26.46 9.08 -10.96
N THR A 45 -27.00 7.86 -10.95
CA THR A 45 -26.22 6.63 -10.72
C THR A 45 -25.57 6.07 -11.99
N GLU A 46 -26.24 6.20 -13.15
CA GLU A 46 -25.74 5.67 -14.42
C GLU A 46 -24.53 6.45 -14.94
N GLU A 47 -24.50 7.77 -14.74
CA GLU A 47 -23.38 8.63 -15.13
C GLU A 47 -22.15 8.42 -14.23
N LEU A 48 -22.34 8.11 -12.94
CA LEU A 48 -21.24 7.77 -12.04
C LEU A 48 -20.66 6.37 -12.31
N GLU A 49 -21.49 5.40 -12.69
CA GLU A 49 -21.03 4.07 -13.10
C GLU A 49 -20.28 4.12 -14.43
N LYS A 50 -20.83 4.83 -15.41
CA LYS A 50 -20.17 5.03 -16.71
C LYS A 50 -18.84 5.77 -16.58
N THR A 51 -18.78 6.85 -15.78
CA THR A 51 -17.50 7.56 -15.54
C THR A 51 -16.48 6.69 -14.80
N ARG A 52 -16.92 5.80 -13.90
CA ARG A 52 -16.03 4.82 -13.24
C ARG A 52 -15.52 3.76 -14.22
N GLU A 53 -16.35 3.32 -15.15
CA GLU A 53 -15.98 2.41 -16.23
C GLU A 53 -15.02 3.08 -17.23
N ASP A 54 -15.31 4.31 -17.65
CA ASP A 54 -14.46 5.13 -18.51
C ASP A 54 -13.10 5.39 -17.84
N LEU A 55 -13.07 5.75 -16.55
CA LEU A 55 -11.83 5.89 -15.77
C LEU A 55 -11.13 4.56 -15.51
N ALA A 56 -11.85 3.43 -15.47
CA ALA A 56 -11.29 2.09 -15.39
C ALA A 56 -10.66 1.65 -16.72
N TYR A 57 -11.18 2.10 -17.86
CA TYR A 57 -10.62 1.88 -19.19
C TYR A 57 -9.40 2.80 -19.46
N LEU A 58 -9.44 4.03 -18.95
CA LEU A 58 -8.29 4.95 -18.92
C LEU A 58 -7.24 4.56 -17.87
N ARG A 59 -7.57 3.64 -16.97
CA ARG A 59 -6.60 3.06 -16.04
C ARG A 59 -5.56 2.39 -16.92
N PRO A 60 -4.31 2.89 -16.96
CA PRO A 60 -3.35 2.39 -17.92
C PRO A 60 -3.18 0.90 -17.65
N LEU A 61 -3.55 0.05 -18.60
CA LEU A 61 -3.14 -1.35 -18.64
C LEU A 61 -1.61 -1.34 -18.61
N GLY A 62 -1.03 -1.37 -17.41
CA GLY A 62 0.35 -1.75 -17.14
C GLY A 62 1.45 -1.01 -17.91
N ASN A 63 1.17 0.06 -18.64
CA ASN A 63 2.18 0.77 -19.43
C ASN A 63 2.96 1.71 -18.53
N LYS A 64 3.68 1.13 -17.57
CA LYS A 64 4.79 1.77 -16.89
C LYS A 64 5.78 2.12 -17.99
N ARG A 65 5.67 3.30 -18.62
CA ARG A 65 6.63 3.82 -19.61
C ARG A 65 8.00 4.13 -19.00
N HIS A 66 8.32 3.48 -17.88
CA HIS A 66 9.45 3.79 -17.03
C HIS A 66 9.82 2.57 -16.17
N CYS A 67 11.11 2.42 -15.92
CA CYS A 67 11.70 1.31 -15.18
C CYS A 67 11.40 1.43 -13.70
N VAL A 68 10.52 0.55 -13.19
CA VAL A 68 10.16 0.51 -11.77
C VAL A 68 11.35 0.14 -10.89
N PHE A 69 12.27 -0.69 -11.39
CA PHE A 69 13.47 -1.08 -10.65
C PHE A 69 14.36 0.13 -10.35
N CYS A 70 14.71 0.90 -11.38
CA CYS A 70 15.51 2.12 -11.24
C CYS A 70 14.78 3.18 -10.40
N LYS A 71 13.47 3.33 -10.59
CA LYS A 71 12.65 4.24 -9.78
C LYS A 71 12.67 3.87 -8.30
N ASN A 72 12.58 2.57 -7.96
CA ASN A 72 12.62 2.11 -6.58
C ASN A 72 14.01 2.29 -5.94
N ASN A 73 15.07 2.22 -6.75
CA ASN A 73 16.43 2.54 -6.31
C ASN A 73 16.71 4.06 -6.21
N LYS A 74 15.68 4.90 -6.39
CA LYS A 74 15.78 6.37 -6.37
C LYS A 74 16.73 6.95 -7.42
N GLU A 75 16.83 6.29 -8.57
CA GLU A 75 17.56 6.84 -9.71
C GLU A 75 16.90 8.11 -10.24
N LYS A 76 17.69 8.93 -10.94
CA LYS A 76 17.20 10.17 -11.57
C LYS A 76 16.07 9.84 -12.57
N VAL A 77 15.13 10.76 -12.72
CA VAL A 77 14.00 10.63 -13.67
C VAL A 77 14.49 10.33 -15.08
N ALA A 78 15.52 11.05 -15.53
CA ALA A 78 16.14 10.85 -16.83
C ALA A 78 16.69 9.43 -17.06
N VAL A 79 16.98 8.67 -16.00
CA VAL A 79 17.47 7.29 -16.10
C VAL A 79 16.32 6.32 -16.14
N TYR A 80 15.36 6.43 -15.21
CA TYR A 80 14.29 5.43 -15.13
C TYR A 80 13.20 5.63 -16.19
N SER A 81 13.06 6.80 -16.82
CA SER A 81 12.05 7.04 -17.88
C SER A 81 12.43 6.51 -19.26
N THR A 82 13.68 6.05 -19.46
CA THR A 82 14.20 5.70 -20.79
C THR A 82 13.99 4.23 -21.18
N HIS A 83 13.67 3.36 -20.22
CA HIS A 83 13.61 1.93 -20.43
C HIS A 83 12.60 1.26 -19.52
N LEU A 84 12.33 -0.01 -19.80
CA LEU A 84 11.48 -0.89 -18.99
C LEU A 84 12.34 -1.88 -18.20
N VAL A 85 11.75 -2.50 -17.18
CA VAL A 85 12.44 -3.58 -16.45
C VAL A 85 12.63 -4.80 -17.35
N LYS A 86 11.53 -5.22 -18.00
CA LYS A 86 11.47 -6.37 -18.91
C LYS A 86 10.76 -5.98 -20.20
N ASN A 87 11.13 -6.64 -21.30
CA ASN A 87 10.44 -6.54 -22.59
C ASN A 87 9.23 -7.50 -22.67
N GLU A 88 8.49 -7.42 -23.77
CA GLU A 88 7.35 -8.30 -24.10
C GLU A 88 7.71 -9.79 -24.08
N ASN A 89 8.95 -10.11 -24.47
CA ASN A 89 9.48 -11.49 -24.43
C ASN A 89 9.84 -11.97 -23.02
N GLY A 90 9.71 -11.12 -21.99
CA GLY A 90 10.06 -11.44 -20.60
C GLY A 90 11.54 -11.27 -20.24
N ASP A 91 12.39 -10.93 -21.22
CA ASP A 91 13.81 -10.64 -21.02
C ASP A 91 14.04 -9.33 -20.26
N VAL A 92 15.03 -9.30 -19.36
CA VAL A 92 15.45 -8.08 -18.66
C VAL A 92 16.17 -7.13 -19.61
N VAL A 93 15.71 -5.88 -19.67
CA VAL A 93 16.28 -4.81 -20.50
C VAL A 93 16.87 -3.67 -19.70
N CYS A 94 16.52 -3.58 -18.42
CA CYS A 94 17.13 -2.60 -17.53
C CYS A 94 18.66 -2.77 -17.47
N PRO A 95 19.46 -1.76 -17.84
CA PRO A 95 20.92 -1.86 -17.90
C PRO A 95 21.58 -1.96 -16.51
N ILE A 96 20.86 -1.53 -15.45
CA ILE A 96 21.34 -1.68 -14.07
C ILE A 96 21.09 -3.11 -13.59
N LEU A 97 19.87 -3.62 -13.80
CA LEU A 97 19.53 -4.98 -13.39
C LEU A 97 20.30 -6.03 -14.20
N SER A 98 20.53 -5.80 -15.49
CA SER A 98 21.25 -6.75 -16.35
C SER A 98 22.71 -6.95 -15.95
N LYS A 99 23.34 -5.96 -15.30
CA LYS A 99 24.70 -6.08 -14.75
C LYS A 99 24.74 -6.81 -13.41
N TYR A 100 23.59 -6.97 -12.76
CA TYR A 100 23.51 -7.65 -11.47
C TYR A 100 23.58 -9.16 -11.66
N THR A 101 24.57 -9.77 -11.02
CA THR A 101 24.73 -11.23 -10.97
C THR A 101 24.12 -11.73 -9.67
N CYS A 102 23.12 -12.60 -9.78
CA CYS A 102 22.48 -13.20 -8.60
C CYS A 102 23.50 -14.07 -7.85
N PRO A 103 23.75 -13.87 -6.54
CA PRO A 103 24.74 -14.66 -5.80
C PRO A 103 24.31 -16.11 -5.53
N LEU A 104 23.03 -16.45 -5.74
CA LEU A 104 22.50 -17.80 -5.48
C LEU A 104 22.59 -18.69 -6.73
N CYS A 105 22.17 -18.17 -7.89
CA CYS A 105 22.11 -18.93 -9.13
C CYS A 105 23.05 -18.41 -10.23
N PHE A 106 23.80 -17.34 -9.95
CA PHE A 106 24.74 -16.70 -10.87
C PHE A 106 24.15 -16.20 -12.20
N ALA A 107 22.82 -16.11 -12.31
CA ALA A 107 22.17 -15.55 -13.49
C ALA A 107 22.47 -14.04 -13.62
N THR A 108 22.71 -13.60 -14.86
CA THR A 108 23.03 -12.22 -15.23
C THR A 108 22.45 -11.88 -16.62
N GLY A 109 22.56 -10.63 -17.06
CA GLY A 109 22.08 -10.16 -18.36
C GLY A 109 20.56 -10.25 -18.51
N LYS A 110 20.08 -10.96 -19.54
CA LYS A 110 18.65 -11.11 -19.84
C LYS A 110 17.86 -11.87 -18.77
N LYS A 111 18.54 -12.75 -18.02
CA LYS A 111 17.96 -13.56 -16.94
C LYS A 111 18.27 -13.00 -15.54
N ALA A 112 18.83 -11.80 -15.46
CA ALA A 112 19.18 -11.17 -14.20
C ALA A 112 17.93 -10.94 -13.33
N HIS A 113 18.10 -11.09 -12.03
CA HIS A 113 17.06 -10.87 -11.03
C HIS A 113 17.70 -10.61 -9.68
N THR A 114 16.97 -9.97 -8.77
CA THR A 114 17.44 -9.81 -7.38
C THR A 114 17.22 -11.10 -6.58
N ILE A 115 17.96 -11.26 -5.48
CA ILE A 115 17.92 -12.44 -4.59
C ILE A 115 16.48 -12.87 -4.27
N LYS A 116 15.62 -11.90 -3.94
CA LYS A 116 14.20 -12.14 -3.61
C LYS A 116 13.43 -12.90 -4.70
N TYR A 117 13.74 -12.64 -5.96
CA TYR A 117 13.07 -13.24 -7.11
C TYR A 117 13.90 -14.34 -7.76
N CYS A 118 14.93 -14.84 -7.06
CA CYS A 118 15.71 -15.96 -7.53
C CYS A 118 14.87 -17.25 -7.48
N PRO A 119 14.87 -18.06 -8.54
CA PRO A 119 14.17 -19.34 -8.53
C PRO A 119 14.76 -20.34 -7.52
N LEU A 120 16.01 -20.15 -7.12
CA LEU A 120 16.69 -20.93 -6.07
C LEU A 120 16.58 -20.29 -4.67
N ASN A 121 15.81 -19.20 -4.53
CA ASN A 121 15.57 -18.62 -3.22
C ASN A 121 14.41 -19.36 -2.56
N ASP A 122 14.73 -20.27 -1.64
CA ASP A 122 13.75 -21.06 -0.89
C ASP A 122 12.91 -20.23 0.10
N GLY A 123 12.96 -18.89 0.03
CA GLY A 123 12.22 -17.99 0.90
C GLY A 123 12.74 -17.90 2.34
N PHE A 124 13.73 -18.74 2.71
CA PHE A 124 14.33 -18.79 4.04
C PHE A 124 15.44 -17.76 4.24
N SER A 125 15.19 -16.48 3.95
CA SER A 125 16.09 -15.45 4.50
C SER A 125 15.80 -15.34 6.00
N THR A 126 16.81 -15.60 6.85
CA THR A 126 16.68 -15.54 8.32
C THR A 126 16.12 -14.20 8.78
N VAL A 127 16.46 -13.12 8.07
CA VAL A 127 15.93 -11.77 8.31
C VAL A 127 14.43 -11.65 8.02
N ASP A 128 13.89 -12.34 7.00
CA ASP A 128 12.45 -12.31 6.74
C ASP A 128 11.65 -12.99 7.85
N TYR A 129 12.17 -14.06 8.45
CA TYR A 129 11.52 -14.71 9.59
C TYR A 129 11.45 -13.77 10.81
N ILE A 130 12.52 -13.02 11.06
CA ILE A 130 12.61 -12.11 12.20
C ILE A 130 11.76 -10.85 11.99
N LEU A 131 11.67 -10.34 10.75
CA LEU A 131 11.06 -9.04 10.44
C LEU A 131 9.61 -9.12 9.92
N LYS A 132 9.14 -10.29 9.45
CA LYS A 132 7.72 -10.47 9.07
C LYS A 132 6.89 -10.81 10.30
N THR A 133 6.52 -9.77 11.05
CA THR A 133 5.39 -9.89 11.95
C THR A 133 4.12 -10.28 11.15
N PRO A 134 3.28 -11.20 11.64
CA PRO A 134 2.03 -11.61 10.97
C PRO A 134 1.06 -10.44 10.73
N ARG A 135 1.24 -9.35 11.48
CA ARG A 135 0.44 -8.13 11.43
C ARG A 135 1.26 -6.97 10.87
N ASN A 136 0.65 -6.12 10.06
CA ASN A 136 1.24 -4.85 9.64
C ASN A 136 1.23 -3.81 10.79
N GLY A 137 1.81 -2.63 10.57
CA GLY A 137 1.84 -1.55 11.59
C GLY A 137 0.46 -1.03 12.04
N ALA A 138 -0.61 -1.40 11.34
CA ALA A 138 -2.00 -1.13 11.72
C ALA A 138 -2.68 -2.34 12.39
N GLY A 139 -1.93 -3.39 12.75
CA GLY A 139 -2.44 -4.59 13.43
C GLY A 139 -3.19 -5.59 12.54
N LYS A 140 -3.31 -5.34 11.23
CA LYS A 140 -4.06 -6.21 10.29
C LYS A 140 -3.17 -7.35 9.79
N LYS A 141 -3.73 -8.56 9.70
CA LYS A 141 -3.04 -9.72 9.10
C LYS A 141 -2.71 -9.42 7.63
N ARG A 142 -1.51 -9.82 7.22
CA ARG A 142 -1.07 -9.75 5.81
C ARG A 142 -1.63 -10.97 5.08
N ASN A 143 -2.44 -10.75 4.04
CA ASN A 143 -2.95 -11.79 3.14
C ASN A 143 -1.89 -12.21 2.12
#